data_AF-A0A7I7JL91-F1
#
_entry.id   AF-A0A7I7JL91-F1
#
_cell.length_a   1.000
_cell.length_b   1.000
_cell.length_c   1.000
_cell.angle_alpha   90.00
_cell.angle_beta   90.00
_cell.angle_gamma   90.00
#
_symmetry.space_group_name_H-M   'P 1'
#
loop_
_entity.id
_entity.type
_entity.pdbx_description
1 polymer ?
#
loop_
_entity_poly.entity_id
_entity_poly.type
_entity_poly.pdbx_seq_one_letter_code
_entity_poly.pdbx_strand_id
1 'polypeptide(L)'
;MKTPICEQYGIDFPLFAFSHCRDVVAAVTNAGGFGVLGGAAYTPEQLDQELSWIDEQVKGKPYGIDIIVPAKFEGKGESLSGRQLSDRIPAEYQTFIANLLAEHDIEPDDKPRLGPAMLAGSAGEQLLEVAVAHPIRLMANALGVPPDYMIKSGQDHGIPVAALVGAKEHALKQVTHGVDLIVAQGTEAGGHCGEVSTLVLVPEVIDAIDDAVPVLAAGGIVTGRQMAACVALGAAGAWTGSVWLTTEEAETAPHTKQKMLAATSRDTIRSTGRTGKPARQLVSEWTDAWRPNEAGHATLPLPLQSMLAEPALRRVDALAAAGHPGAQALATYFVGQGVGLMNKVKPAREVVFEFAQDYLAAAERLGDSVGE
;
A
#
# COMPACT_ATOMS: atom_id res chain seq x y z
N MET A 1 -7.78 9.15 -23.37
CA MET A 1 -8.72 8.01 -23.31
C MET A 1 -9.85 8.43 -22.40
N LYS A 2 -11.12 8.24 -22.77
CA LYS A 2 -12.25 8.58 -21.88
C LYS A 2 -13.01 7.31 -21.57
N THR A 3 -12.56 6.59 -20.53
CA THR A 3 -13.27 5.42 -20.02
C THR A 3 -14.32 5.88 -18.99
N PRO A 4 -15.34 5.06 -18.68
CA PRO A 4 -16.32 5.38 -17.65
C PRO A 4 -15.68 5.73 -16.30
N ILE A 5 -14.60 5.03 -15.91
CA ILE A 5 -13.87 5.32 -14.67
C ILE A 5 -13.15 6.70 -14.74
N CYS A 6 -12.66 7.11 -15.90
CA CYS A 6 -12.07 8.44 -16.06
C CYS A 6 -13.12 9.55 -15.90
N GLU A 7 -14.31 9.35 -16.45
CA GLU A 7 -15.42 10.29 -16.33
C GLU A 7 -15.96 10.37 -14.89
N GLN A 8 -16.11 9.22 -14.23
CA GLN A 8 -16.56 9.13 -12.84
C GLN A 8 -15.65 9.90 -11.89
N TYR A 9 -14.33 9.74 -12.04
CA TYR A 9 -13.36 10.34 -11.15
C TYR A 9 -12.81 11.68 -11.63
N GLY A 10 -13.10 12.12 -12.86
CA GLY A 10 -12.62 13.39 -13.41
C GLY A 10 -11.12 13.41 -13.73
N ILE A 11 -10.59 12.30 -14.26
CA ILE A 11 -9.17 12.09 -14.56
C ILE A 11 -8.94 11.83 -16.05
N ASP A 12 -7.70 11.97 -16.52
CA ASP A 12 -7.33 11.83 -17.94
C ASP A 12 -6.92 10.38 -18.31
N PHE A 13 -6.41 9.64 -17.33
CA PHE A 13 -5.90 8.28 -17.49
C PHE A 13 -6.26 7.43 -16.26
N PRO A 14 -6.75 6.18 -16.42
CA PRO A 14 -7.31 5.39 -15.32
C PRO A 14 -6.21 4.71 -14.46
N LEU A 15 -5.30 5.54 -13.96
CA LEU A 15 -4.11 5.18 -13.19
C LEU A 15 -4.24 5.77 -11.79
N PHE A 16 -4.54 4.90 -10.82
CA PHE A 16 -4.67 5.25 -9.42
C PHE A 16 -3.34 5.00 -8.71
N ALA A 17 -2.85 6.01 -8.00
CA ALA A 17 -1.55 6.01 -7.34
C ALA A 17 -1.70 6.06 -5.82
N PHE A 18 -1.57 4.91 -5.18
CA PHE A 18 -1.50 4.82 -3.73
C PHE A 18 -0.09 5.17 -3.25
N SER A 19 -0.01 6.14 -2.33
CA SER A 19 1.25 6.59 -1.74
C SER A 19 1.04 7.10 -0.31
N HIS A 20 2.04 6.90 0.54
CA HIS A 20 2.13 7.58 1.85
C HIS A 20 2.72 8.99 1.74
N CYS A 21 3.31 9.33 0.59
CA CYS A 21 3.89 10.63 0.33
C CYS A 21 2.90 11.53 -0.40
N ARG A 22 2.49 12.63 0.25
CA ARG A 22 1.59 13.65 -0.32
C ARG A 22 2.10 14.25 -1.63
N ASP A 23 3.41 14.42 -1.78
CA ASP A 23 4.03 15.00 -2.97
C ASP A 23 3.82 14.12 -4.20
N VAL A 24 3.90 12.79 -4.04
CA VAL A 24 3.55 11.81 -5.08
C VAL A 24 2.07 11.91 -5.44
N VAL A 25 1.18 11.99 -4.43
CA VAL A 25 -0.28 12.11 -4.64
C VAL A 25 -0.58 13.34 -5.49
N ALA A 26 -0.06 14.51 -5.09
CA ALA A 26 -0.25 15.75 -5.83
C ALA A 26 0.36 15.70 -7.23
N ALA A 27 1.55 15.13 -7.40
CA ALA A 27 2.23 15.04 -8.69
C ALA A 27 1.46 14.15 -9.69
N VAL A 28 0.97 12.99 -9.25
CA VAL A 28 0.17 12.09 -10.10
C VAL A 28 -1.17 12.70 -10.45
N THR A 29 -1.88 13.27 -9.46
CA THR A 29 -3.15 13.98 -9.69
C THR A 29 -2.95 15.11 -10.70
N ASN A 30 -1.87 15.89 -10.58
CA ASN A 30 -1.58 16.97 -11.51
C ASN A 30 -1.20 16.49 -12.91
N ALA A 31 -0.62 15.29 -13.04
CA ALA A 31 -0.26 14.67 -14.30
C ALA A 31 -1.42 13.96 -15.02
N GLY A 32 -2.63 13.93 -14.43
CA GLY A 32 -3.84 13.37 -15.05
C GLY A 32 -4.23 11.96 -14.58
N GLY A 33 -3.49 11.40 -13.61
CA GLY A 33 -3.91 10.20 -12.86
C GLY A 33 -4.76 10.55 -11.63
N PHE A 34 -4.98 9.58 -10.77
CA PHE A 34 -5.72 9.74 -9.51
C PHE A 34 -4.84 9.40 -8.31
N GLY A 35 -4.35 10.41 -7.59
CA GLY A 35 -3.59 10.18 -6.35
C GLY A 35 -4.47 9.71 -5.20
N VAL A 36 -3.96 8.78 -4.38
CA VAL A 36 -4.61 8.27 -3.17
C VAL A 36 -3.62 8.30 -2.01
N LEU A 37 -3.90 9.11 -0.99
CA LEU A 37 -3.06 9.22 0.21
C LEU A 37 -3.35 8.08 1.20
N GLY A 38 -2.32 7.38 1.66
CA GLY A 38 -2.42 6.42 2.77
C GLY A 38 -2.46 7.13 4.12
N GLY A 39 -3.66 7.29 4.70
CA GLY A 39 -3.92 8.11 5.88
C GLY A 39 -3.87 7.40 7.24
N ALA A 40 -3.82 6.06 7.25
CA ALA A 40 -3.98 5.25 8.47
C ALA A 40 -2.91 5.47 9.57
N ALA A 41 -1.78 6.11 9.23
CA ALA A 41 -0.65 6.33 10.13
C ALA A 41 -0.67 7.72 10.83
N TYR A 42 -1.57 8.61 10.42
CA TYR A 42 -1.63 9.99 10.93
C TYR A 42 -2.49 10.12 12.18
N THR A 43 -2.25 11.18 12.97
CA THR A 43 -3.29 11.74 13.84
C THR A 43 -4.29 12.57 13.03
N PRO A 44 -5.49 12.86 13.55
CA PRO A 44 -6.44 13.75 12.87
C PRO A 44 -5.83 15.09 12.45
N GLU A 45 -5.03 15.72 13.31
CA GLU A 45 -4.39 17.01 13.02
C GLU A 45 -3.31 16.90 11.94
N GLN A 46 -2.56 15.80 11.93
CA GLN A 46 -1.59 15.55 10.86
C GLN A 46 -2.31 15.31 9.55
N LEU A 47 -3.38 14.51 9.55
CA LEU A 47 -4.13 14.21 8.33
C LEU A 47 -4.73 15.50 7.72
N ASP A 48 -5.32 16.36 8.54
CA ASP A 48 -5.86 17.67 8.12
C ASP A 48 -4.78 18.54 7.45
N GLN A 49 -3.57 18.57 8.02
CA GLN A 49 -2.43 19.29 7.45
C GLN A 49 -2.01 18.71 6.08
N GLU A 50 -1.94 17.38 5.97
CA GLU A 50 -1.56 16.74 4.71
C GLU A 50 -2.61 16.94 3.62
N LEU A 51 -3.90 16.79 3.95
CA LEU A 51 -4.99 16.98 3.01
C LEU A 51 -5.13 18.45 2.58
N SER A 52 -5.02 19.39 3.52
CA SER A 52 -4.98 20.84 3.20
C SER A 52 -3.87 21.16 2.22
N TRP A 53 -2.68 20.59 2.42
CA TRP A 53 -1.56 20.79 1.49
C TRP A 53 -1.86 20.20 0.11
N ILE A 54 -2.44 18.99 0.04
CA ILE A 54 -2.82 18.37 -1.23
C ILE A 54 -3.85 19.24 -1.96
N ASP A 55 -4.88 19.74 -1.27
CA ASP A 55 -5.90 20.62 -1.83
C ASP A 55 -5.29 21.85 -2.53
N GLU A 56 -4.32 22.49 -1.88
CA GLU A 56 -3.58 23.63 -2.42
C GLU A 56 -2.75 23.24 -3.66
N GLN A 57 -2.11 22.07 -3.67
CA GLN A 57 -1.25 21.64 -4.77
C GLN A 57 -2.03 21.13 -5.99
N VAL A 58 -3.19 20.49 -5.79
CA VAL A 58 -3.97 19.87 -6.87
C VAL A 58 -4.96 20.84 -7.51
N LYS A 59 -5.20 22.01 -6.88
CA LYS A 59 -6.00 23.12 -7.44
C LYS A 59 -7.38 22.67 -7.92
N GLY A 60 -8.06 21.88 -7.10
CA GLY A 60 -9.40 21.35 -7.37
C GLY A 60 -9.43 20.08 -8.22
N LYS A 61 -8.28 19.52 -8.61
CA LYS A 61 -8.23 18.19 -9.23
C LYS A 61 -8.52 17.08 -8.20
N PRO A 62 -9.14 15.97 -8.64
CA PRO A 62 -9.65 14.92 -7.76
C PRO A 62 -8.53 14.04 -7.20
N TYR A 63 -8.66 13.64 -5.94
CA TYR A 63 -7.79 12.68 -5.28
C TYR A 63 -8.58 11.89 -4.23
N GLY A 64 -7.98 10.84 -3.67
CA GLY A 64 -8.62 10.00 -2.66
C GLY A 64 -7.75 9.76 -1.43
N ILE A 65 -8.30 8.99 -0.50
CA ILE A 65 -7.64 8.61 0.75
C ILE A 65 -7.91 7.14 1.10
N ASP A 66 -6.94 6.47 1.72
CA ASP A 66 -7.07 5.15 2.33
C ASP A 66 -6.87 5.24 3.86
N ILE A 67 -7.90 4.93 4.64
CA ILE A 67 -7.92 5.14 6.11
C ILE A 67 -7.75 3.83 6.90
N ILE A 68 -7.74 2.66 6.23
CA ILE A 68 -7.56 1.31 6.80
C ILE A 68 -8.26 1.10 8.17
N VAL A 69 -9.42 0.41 8.15
CA VAL A 69 -10.12 -0.02 9.36
C VAL A 69 -10.18 -1.56 9.39
N PRO A 70 -9.31 -2.24 10.16
CA PRO A 70 -9.20 -3.69 10.07
C PRO A 70 -10.40 -4.45 10.64
N ALA A 71 -10.85 -5.44 9.86
CA ALA A 71 -11.89 -6.37 10.30
C ALA A 71 -11.47 -7.30 11.46
N LYS A 72 -10.15 -7.58 11.65
CA LYS A 72 -9.62 -8.45 12.72
C LYS A 72 -8.20 -8.05 13.14
N PHE A 73 -8.00 -7.80 14.43
CA PHE A 73 -6.71 -7.59 15.09
C PHE A 73 -6.81 -7.98 16.58
N GLU A 74 -5.67 -8.23 17.23
CA GLU A 74 -5.66 -8.57 18.65
C GLU A 74 -6.09 -7.38 19.53
N GLY A 75 -7.02 -7.61 20.47
CA GLY A 75 -7.66 -6.54 21.25
C GLY A 75 -8.90 -5.95 20.58
N LYS A 76 -9.35 -6.43 19.41
CA LYS A 76 -10.61 -5.99 18.81
C LYS A 76 -11.80 -6.34 19.70
N GLY A 77 -12.52 -5.32 20.17
CA GLY A 77 -13.64 -5.46 21.11
C GLY A 77 -13.25 -5.30 22.59
N GLU A 78 -11.96 -5.20 22.88
CA GLU A 78 -11.42 -4.81 24.17
C GLU A 78 -10.92 -3.37 24.03
N SER A 79 -11.43 -2.40 24.79
CA SER A 79 -10.95 -1.00 24.75
C SER A 79 -9.56 -0.87 25.39
N LEU A 80 -8.58 -1.60 24.88
CA LEU A 80 -7.21 -1.63 25.38
C LEU A 80 -6.45 -0.41 24.89
N SER A 81 -5.78 0.25 25.83
CA SER A 81 -4.77 1.25 25.51
C SER A 81 -3.55 0.58 24.84
N GLY A 82 -2.80 1.36 24.04
CA GLY A 82 -1.53 0.89 23.46
C GLY A 82 -0.54 0.35 24.49
N ARG A 83 -0.59 0.84 25.74
CA ARG A 83 0.23 0.34 26.85
C ARG A 83 -0.15 -1.07 27.30
N GLN A 84 -1.45 -1.39 27.32
CA GLN A 84 -1.90 -2.74 27.66
C GLN A 84 -1.56 -3.74 26.56
N LEU A 85 -1.52 -3.30 25.29
CA LEU A 85 -1.04 -4.12 24.18
C LEU A 85 0.47 -4.35 24.26
N SER A 86 1.28 -3.35 24.63
CA SER A 86 2.72 -3.54 24.78
C SER A 86 3.09 -4.56 25.85
N ASP A 87 2.33 -4.64 26.95
CA ASP A 87 2.59 -5.60 28.03
C ASP A 87 2.37 -7.06 27.58
N ARG A 88 1.72 -7.29 26.44
CA ARG A 88 1.53 -8.63 25.84
C ARG A 88 2.72 -9.10 25.01
N ILE A 89 3.71 -8.25 24.75
CA ILE A 89 4.90 -8.60 23.96
C ILE A 89 5.90 -9.32 24.88
N PRO A 90 6.20 -10.62 24.67
CA PRO A 90 7.11 -11.34 25.54
C PRO A 90 8.54 -10.78 25.46
N ALA A 91 9.24 -10.72 26.60
CA ALA A 91 10.55 -10.08 26.70
C ALA A 91 11.60 -10.68 25.75
N GLU A 92 11.52 -11.98 25.47
CA GLU A 92 12.39 -12.69 24.51
C GLU A 92 12.37 -12.08 23.10
N TYR A 93 11.26 -11.48 22.66
CA TYR A 93 11.18 -10.83 21.34
C TYR A 93 11.96 -9.51 21.30
N GLN A 94 11.97 -8.78 22.42
CA GLN A 94 12.79 -7.57 22.55
C GLN A 94 14.27 -7.94 22.59
N THR A 95 14.63 -9.00 23.31
CA THR A 95 15.99 -9.56 23.31
C THR A 95 16.40 -10.02 21.92
N PHE A 96 15.52 -10.69 21.18
CA PHE A 96 15.79 -11.11 19.80
C PHE A 96 16.12 -9.92 18.89
N ILE A 97 15.32 -8.86 18.92
CA ILE A 97 15.61 -7.64 18.15
C ILE A 97 16.94 -7.00 18.59
N ALA A 98 17.20 -6.92 19.89
CA ALA A 98 18.44 -6.34 20.39
C ALA A 98 19.67 -7.14 19.93
N ASN A 99 19.61 -8.47 19.98
CA ASN A 99 20.67 -9.35 19.51
C ASN A 99 20.87 -9.22 18.00
N LEU A 100 19.78 -9.21 17.23
CA LEU A 100 19.85 -9.02 15.77
C LEU A 100 20.55 -7.70 15.43
N LEU A 101 20.17 -6.60 16.08
CA LEU A 101 20.82 -5.31 15.86
C LEU A 101 22.31 -5.36 16.25
N ALA A 102 22.66 -5.98 17.38
CA ALA A 102 24.04 -6.11 17.83
C ALA A 102 24.91 -6.99 16.91
N GLU A 103 24.36 -8.06 16.33
CA GLU A 103 25.03 -8.90 15.31
C GLU A 103 25.38 -8.12 14.04
N HIS A 104 24.71 -6.98 13.81
CA HIS A 104 24.98 -6.04 12.72
C HIS A 104 25.70 -4.78 13.18
N ASP A 105 26.41 -4.81 14.31
CA ASP A 105 27.17 -3.69 14.88
C ASP A 105 26.31 -2.45 15.21
N ILE A 106 25.00 -2.62 15.40
CA ILE A 106 24.09 -1.54 15.82
C ILE A 106 23.93 -1.59 17.34
N GLU A 107 24.43 -0.56 18.01
CA GLU A 107 24.38 -0.45 19.48
C GLU A 107 22.96 -0.63 20.04
N PRO A 108 22.76 -1.25 21.22
CA PRO A 108 21.45 -1.30 21.86
C PRO A 108 20.91 0.10 22.16
N ASP A 109 19.59 0.29 22.08
CA ASP A 109 18.99 1.52 22.60
C ASP A 109 19.02 1.50 24.13
N ASP A 110 19.44 2.61 24.75
CA ASP A 110 19.36 2.79 26.22
C ASP A 110 17.93 2.59 26.75
N LYS A 111 16.93 2.90 25.91
CA LYS A 111 15.49 2.72 26.18
C LYS A 111 14.78 2.24 24.92
N PRO A 112 14.65 0.91 24.71
CA PRO A 112 13.87 0.36 23.62
C PRO A 112 12.43 0.90 23.70
N ARG A 113 11.91 1.42 22.59
CA ARG A 113 10.53 1.92 22.52
C ARG A 113 9.72 1.01 21.63
N LEU A 114 8.52 0.67 22.09
CA LEU A 114 7.50 0.05 21.25
C LEU A 114 6.77 1.13 20.45
N GLY A 115 6.39 0.78 19.22
CA GLY A 115 5.61 1.63 18.34
C GLY A 115 4.17 1.79 18.85
N PRO A 116 3.46 2.83 18.37
CA PRO A 116 2.04 2.94 18.65
C PRO A 116 1.29 1.73 18.10
N ALA A 117 0.18 1.36 18.76
CA ALA A 117 -0.75 0.37 18.23
C ALA A 117 -1.52 1.00 17.06
N MET A 118 -0.93 0.98 15.87
CA MET A 118 -1.61 1.34 14.63
C MET A 118 -2.88 0.50 14.51
N LEU A 119 -3.98 1.13 14.08
CA LEU A 119 -5.26 0.47 13.80
C LEU A 119 -6.06 -0.03 15.03
N ALA A 120 -5.82 0.55 16.22
CA ALA A 120 -6.61 0.28 17.43
C ALA A 120 -7.63 1.39 17.75
N GLY A 121 -8.78 1.02 18.33
CA GLY A 121 -9.77 1.97 18.85
C GLY A 121 -10.57 2.75 17.80
N SER A 122 -11.01 3.96 18.16
CA SER A 122 -11.85 4.87 17.34
C SER A 122 -11.09 5.72 16.33
N ALA A 123 -9.79 5.45 16.11
CA ALA A 123 -8.94 6.27 15.26
C ALA A 123 -9.47 6.38 13.82
N GLY A 124 -10.02 5.29 13.27
CA GLY A 124 -10.57 5.29 11.91
C GLY A 124 -11.77 6.22 11.71
N GLU A 125 -12.65 6.35 12.72
CA GLU A 125 -13.80 7.27 12.65
C GLU A 125 -13.33 8.73 12.66
N GLN A 126 -12.38 9.08 13.53
CA GLN A 126 -11.85 10.44 13.62
C GLN A 126 -11.10 10.85 12.34
N LEU A 127 -10.31 9.95 11.76
CA LEU A 127 -9.63 10.19 10.49
C LEU A 127 -10.63 10.34 9.34
N LEU A 128 -11.72 9.57 9.36
CA LEU A 128 -12.79 9.68 8.38
C LEU A 128 -13.50 11.04 8.46
N GLU A 129 -13.80 11.52 9.68
CA GLU A 129 -14.41 12.84 9.90
C GLU A 129 -13.55 13.98 9.33
N VAL A 130 -12.24 13.92 9.54
CA VAL A 130 -11.30 14.86 8.93
C VAL A 130 -11.34 14.72 7.40
N ALA A 131 -11.22 13.50 6.88
CA ALA A 131 -11.13 13.25 5.45
C ALA A 131 -12.33 13.78 4.65
N VAL A 132 -13.56 13.62 5.16
CA VAL A 132 -14.77 14.10 4.46
C VAL A 132 -14.96 15.62 4.52
N ALA A 133 -14.20 16.32 5.38
CA ALA A 133 -14.16 17.78 5.37
C ALA A 133 -13.32 18.33 4.19
N HIS A 134 -12.52 17.48 3.56
CA HIS A 134 -11.74 17.81 2.37
C HIS A 134 -12.45 17.36 1.08
N PRO A 135 -12.13 17.95 -0.09
CA PRO A 135 -12.76 17.63 -1.38
C PRO A 135 -12.27 16.30 -1.98
N ILE A 136 -12.11 15.26 -1.16
CA ILE A 136 -11.75 13.91 -1.61
C ILE A 136 -12.85 13.33 -2.50
N ARG A 137 -12.45 12.45 -3.42
CA ARG A 137 -13.36 11.83 -4.42
C ARG A 137 -13.36 10.30 -4.35
N LEU A 138 -12.65 9.73 -3.38
CA LEU A 138 -12.61 8.29 -3.09
C LEU A 138 -12.16 8.07 -1.65
N MET A 139 -12.83 7.15 -0.95
CA MET A 139 -12.35 6.58 0.30
C MET A 139 -12.05 5.11 0.10
N ALA A 140 -10.89 4.64 0.54
CA ALA A 140 -10.50 3.25 0.46
C ALA A 140 -10.34 2.62 1.84
N ASN A 141 -10.64 1.32 1.91
CA ASN A 141 -10.27 0.46 3.02
C ASN A 141 -9.43 -0.72 2.52
N ALA A 142 -8.13 -0.70 2.80
CA ALA A 142 -7.22 -1.76 2.33
C ALA A 142 -7.31 -3.08 3.10
N LEU A 143 -7.84 -3.11 4.33
CA LEU A 143 -7.83 -4.32 5.18
C LEU A 143 -9.22 -4.75 5.66
N GLY A 144 -9.85 -5.62 4.87
CA GLY A 144 -11.10 -6.26 5.23
C GLY A 144 -12.33 -5.48 4.78
N VAL A 145 -13.50 -5.84 5.32
CA VAL A 145 -14.76 -5.18 4.98
C VAL A 145 -14.75 -3.76 5.58
N PRO A 146 -15.03 -2.70 4.80
CA PRO A 146 -15.24 -1.36 5.35
C PRO A 146 -16.26 -1.40 6.48
N PRO A 147 -16.10 -0.61 7.54
CA PRO A 147 -17.08 -0.54 8.59
C PRO A 147 -18.35 0.18 8.11
N ASP A 148 -19.51 -0.16 8.68
CA ASP A 148 -20.82 0.43 8.33
C ASP A 148 -20.79 1.97 8.31
N TYR A 149 -20.07 2.60 9.24
CA TYR A 149 -19.97 4.06 9.31
C TYR A 149 -19.24 4.67 8.11
N MET A 150 -18.30 3.96 7.49
CA MET A 150 -17.58 4.41 6.30
C MET A 150 -18.49 4.33 5.07
N ILE A 151 -19.25 3.23 4.93
CA ILE A 151 -20.25 3.08 3.87
C ILE A 151 -21.31 4.19 3.99
N LYS A 152 -21.85 4.39 5.20
CA LYS A 152 -22.81 5.46 5.46
C LYS A 152 -22.25 6.84 5.14
N SER A 153 -21.02 7.13 5.56
CA SER A 153 -20.37 8.41 5.28
C SER A 153 -20.22 8.65 3.76
N GLY A 154 -19.82 7.62 3.00
CA GLY A 154 -19.74 7.68 1.55
C GLY A 154 -21.08 7.99 0.89
N GLN A 155 -22.16 7.36 1.35
CA GLN A 155 -23.51 7.64 0.88
C GLN A 155 -23.98 9.06 1.22
N ASP A 156 -23.75 9.51 2.45
CA ASP A 156 -24.18 10.83 2.93
C ASP A 156 -23.47 11.98 2.18
N HIS A 157 -22.20 11.79 1.79
CA HIS A 157 -21.38 12.81 1.11
C HIS A 157 -21.25 12.59 -0.41
N GLY A 158 -21.79 11.50 -0.96
CA GLY A 158 -21.63 11.13 -2.36
C GLY A 158 -20.18 10.81 -2.76
N ILE A 159 -19.41 10.23 -1.83
CA ILE A 159 -18.01 9.82 -2.02
C ILE A 159 -17.96 8.29 -2.14
N PRO A 160 -17.52 7.74 -3.28
CA PRO A 160 -17.41 6.29 -3.47
C PRO A 160 -16.47 5.64 -2.44
N VAL A 161 -16.84 4.44 -2.00
CA VAL A 161 -16.01 3.60 -1.12
C VAL A 161 -15.37 2.47 -1.93
N ALA A 162 -14.05 2.35 -1.83
CA ALA A 162 -13.26 1.27 -2.41
C ALA A 162 -12.82 0.25 -1.37
N ALA A 163 -12.67 -1.01 -1.79
CA ALA A 163 -12.07 -2.04 -0.96
C ALA A 163 -11.10 -2.92 -1.73
N LEU A 164 -10.00 -3.30 -1.08
CA LEU A 164 -8.99 -4.19 -1.64
C LEU A 164 -9.36 -5.65 -1.37
N VAL A 165 -9.16 -6.50 -2.38
CA VAL A 165 -9.45 -7.93 -2.33
C VAL A 165 -8.30 -8.75 -2.90
N GLY A 166 -7.93 -9.82 -2.20
CA GLY A 166 -6.95 -10.81 -2.68
C GLY A 166 -7.55 -12.16 -3.07
N ALA A 167 -8.89 -12.27 -3.09
CA ALA A 167 -9.65 -13.46 -3.48
C ALA A 167 -11.08 -13.07 -3.88
N LYS A 168 -11.71 -13.84 -4.78
CA LYS A 168 -13.07 -13.55 -5.29
C LYS A 168 -14.16 -13.59 -4.22
N GLU A 169 -14.03 -14.44 -3.20
CA GLU A 169 -14.99 -14.53 -2.10
C GLU A 169 -15.01 -13.25 -1.26
N HIS A 170 -13.91 -12.49 -1.24
CA HIS A 170 -13.88 -11.18 -0.62
C HIS A 170 -14.66 -10.18 -1.44
N ALA A 171 -14.53 -10.17 -2.77
CA ALA A 171 -15.23 -9.23 -3.65
C ALA A 171 -16.75 -9.32 -3.49
N LEU A 172 -17.31 -10.53 -3.49
CA LEU A 172 -18.74 -10.77 -3.22
C LEU A 172 -19.21 -10.13 -1.90
N LYS A 173 -18.42 -10.30 -0.83
CA LYS A 173 -18.74 -9.72 0.48
C LYS A 173 -18.69 -8.20 0.45
N GLN A 174 -17.70 -7.61 -0.24
CA GLN A 174 -17.55 -6.17 -0.35
C GLN A 174 -18.72 -5.54 -1.13
N VAL A 175 -19.07 -6.09 -2.28
CA VAL A 175 -20.20 -5.61 -3.09
C VAL A 175 -21.51 -5.73 -2.33
N THR A 176 -21.75 -6.85 -1.66
CA THR A 176 -22.94 -7.02 -0.78
C THR A 176 -22.99 -5.97 0.34
N HIS A 177 -21.83 -5.48 0.78
CA HIS A 177 -21.72 -4.47 1.82
C HIS A 177 -21.84 -3.03 1.29
N GLY A 178 -22.03 -2.84 -0.02
CA GLY A 178 -22.21 -1.51 -0.62
C GLY A 178 -20.92 -0.80 -1.01
N VAL A 179 -19.83 -1.54 -1.26
CA VAL A 179 -18.59 -0.99 -1.85
C VAL A 179 -18.82 -0.64 -3.32
N ASP A 180 -18.35 0.54 -3.75
CA ASP A 180 -18.55 1.11 -5.08
C ASP A 180 -17.40 0.80 -6.07
N LEU A 181 -16.24 0.38 -5.56
CA LEU A 181 -15.04 0.10 -6.35
C LEU A 181 -14.24 -1.04 -5.73
N ILE A 182 -13.88 -2.05 -6.54
CA ILE A 182 -13.03 -3.15 -6.09
C ILE A 182 -11.61 -2.97 -6.59
N VAL A 183 -10.63 -3.15 -5.71
CA VAL A 183 -9.22 -3.22 -6.08
C VAL A 183 -8.75 -4.67 -5.95
N ALA A 184 -8.65 -5.37 -7.09
CA ALA A 184 -8.21 -6.76 -7.16
C ALA A 184 -6.68 -6.82 -7.08
N GLN A 185 -6.14 -7.16 -5.90
CA GLN A 185 -4.73 -7.09 -5.58
C GLN A 185 -4.06 -8.47 -5.60
N GLY A 186 -3.30 -8.72 -6.68
CA GLY A 186 -2.52 -9.94 -6.83
C GLY A 186 -1.30 -10.03 -5.89
N THR A 187 -0.80 -11.24 -5.70
CA THR A 187 0.32 -11.59 -4.82
C THR A 187 1.65 -10.92 -5.19
N GLU A 188 1.75 -10.35 -6.39
CA GLU A 188 2.89 -9.56 -6.84
C GLU A 188 2.96 -8.18 -6.17
N ALA A 189 1.88 -7.69 -5.54
CA ALA A 189 1.83 -6.41 -4.85
C ALA A 189 2.79 -6.33 -3.66
N GLY A 190 3.27 -5.12 -3.34
CA GLY A 190 4.00 -4.84 -2.11
C GLY A 190 3.06 -4.70 -0.92
N GLY A 191 3.57 -4.93 0.31
CA GLY A 191 2.75 -4.86 1.52
C GLY A 191 1.84 -6.09 1.69
N HIS A 192 0.77 -5.97 2.46
CA HIS A 192 -0.19 -7.06 2.67
C HIS A 192 -0.90 -7.40 1.36
N CYS A 193 -0.85 -8.67 0.97
CA CYS A 193 -1.50 -9.16 -0.25
C CYS A 193 -1.95 -10.63 -0.12
N GLY A 194 -2.91 -11.00 -0.97
CA GLY A 194 -3.37 -12.38 -1.12
C GLY A 194 -2.32 -13.29 -1.75
N GLU A 195 -2.74 -14.51 -2.10
CA GLU A 195 -1.84 -15.54 -2.66
C GLU A 195 -1.99 -15.72 -4.18
N VAL A 196 -3.12 -15.28 -4.74
CA VAL A 196 -3.45 -15.41 -6.16
C VAL A 196 -2.73 -14.34 -6.98
N SER A 197 -2.18 -14.70 -8.14
CA SER A 197 -1.51 -13.76 -9.05
C SER A 197 -2.49 -12.81 -9.72
N THR A 198 -2.02 -11.63 -10.12
CA THR A 198 -2.85 -10.59 -10.78
C THR A 198 -3.53 -11.12 -12.04
N LEU A 199 -2.81 -11.91 -12.85
CA LEU A 199 -3.33 -12.53 -14.08
C LEU A 199 -4.52 -13.46 -13.83
N VAL A 200 -4.56 -14.13 -12.66
CA VAL A 200 -5.61 -15.08 -12.30
C VAL A 200 -6.72 -14.39 -11.50
N LEU A 201 -6.34 -13.53 -10.55
CA LEU A 201 -7.26 -12.91 -9.62
C LEU A 201 -8.23 -11.93 -10.30
N VAL A 202 -7.73 -11.10 -11.22
CA VAL A 202 -8.54 -10.04 -11.85
C VAL A 202 -9.79 -10.60 -12.55
N PRO A 203 -9.69 -11.55 -13.49
CA PRO A 203 -10.88 -12.11 -14.14
C PRO A 203 -11.76 -12.89 -13.15
N GLU A 204 -11.19 -13.65 -12.20
CA GLU A 204 -12.00 -14.35 -11.20
C GLU A 204 -12.84 -13.41 -10.32
N VAL A 205 -12.30 -12.24 -9.97
CA VAL A 205 -13.02 -11.22 -9.19
C VAL A 205 -14.14 -10.60 -10.02
N ILE A 206 -13.86 -10.24 -11.28
CA ILE A 206 -14.83 -9.65 -12.21
C ILE A 206 -16.01 -10.61 -12.43
N ASP A 207 -15.72 -11.86 -12.80
CA ASP A 207 -16.73 -12.89 -13.02
C ASP A 207 -17.57 -13.16 -11.76
N ALA A 208 -16.93 -13.15 -10.58
CA ALA A 208 -17.62 -13.42 -9.33
C ALA A 208 -18.62 -12.33 -8.94
N ILE A 209 -18.40 -11.08 -9.34
CA ILE A 209 -19.30 -9.95 -9.02
C ILE A 209 -20.21 -9.57 -10.19
N ASP A 210 -20.15 -10.28 -11.32
CA ASP A 210 -20.98 -10.04 -12.52
C ASP A 210 -20.98 -8.57 -12.94
N ASP A 211 -19.79 -7.96 -12.99
CA ASP A 211 -19.57 -6.55 -13.32
C ASP A 211 -20.35 -5.54 -12.45
N ALA A 212 -20.81 -5.93 -11.25
CA ALA A 212 -21.65 -5.10 -10.39
C ALA A 212 -21.03 -3.74 -10.04
N VAL A 213 -19.71 -3.69 -9.92
CA VAL A 213 -18.92 -2.47 -9.69
C VAL A 213 -17.60 -2.52 -10.46
N PRO A 214 -17.01 -1.36 -10.84
CA PRO A 214 -15.72 -1.34 -11.50
C PRO A 214 -14.62 -2.03 -10.68
N VAL A 215 -13.72 -2.70 -11.38
CA VAL A 215 -12.54 -3.37 -10.80
C VAL A 215 -11.26 -2.69 -11.28
N LEU A 216 -10.42 -2.22 -10.36
CA LEU A 216 -9.04 -1.84 -10.65
C LEU A 216 -8.11 -3.02 -10.40
N ALA A 217 -7.22 -3.30 -11.33
CA ALA A 217 -6.17 -4.30 -11.13
C ALA A 217 -5.03 -3.72 -10.29
N ALA A 218 -4.51 -4.50 -9.34
CA ALA A 218 -3.36 -4.15 -8.52
C ALA A 218 -2.39 -5.32 -8.37
N GLY A 219 -1.11 -5.01 -8.22
CA GLY A 219 -0.04 -6.01 -8.10
C GLY A 219 0.76 -6.19 -9.38
N GLY A 220 2.09 -6.04 -9.30
CA GLY A 220 2.99 -6.20 -10.45
C GLY A 220 2.90 -5.12 -11.54
N ILE A 221 1.92 -4.22 -11.51
CA ILE A 221 1.73 -3.16 -12.52
C ILE A 221 2.64 -1.97 -12.21
N VAL A 222 3.67 -1.79 -13.05
CA VAL A 222 4.64 -0.69 -12.96
C VAL A 222 4.92 -0.05 -14.33
N THR A 223 4.22 -0.50 -15.37
CA THR A 223 4.31 0.04 -16.75
C THR A 223 2.93 0.04 -17.41
N GLY A 224 2.77 0.89 -18.43
CA GLY A 224 1.53 0.99 -19.21
C GLY A 224 1.13 -0.30 -19.92
N ARG A 225 2.09 -1.12 -20.38
CA ARG A 225 1.81 -2.39 -21.05
C ARG A 225 1.21 -3.44 -20.11
N GLN A 226 1.62 -3.44 -18.84
CA GLN A 226 1.05 -4.31 -17.81
C GLN A 226 -0.36 -3.86 -17.46
N MET A 227 -0.59 -2.55 -17.40
CA MET A 227 -1.93 -1.99 -17.24
C MET A 227 -2.83 -2.35 -18.43
N ALA A 228 -2.35 -2.23 -19.67
CA ALA A 228 -3.11 -2.63 -20.87
C ALA A 228 -3.48 -4.13 -20.84
N ALA A 229 -2.57 -4.99 -20.41
CA ALA A 229 -2.87 -6.41 -20.20
C ALA A 229 -3.99 -6.62 -19.17
N CYS A 230 -3.98 -5.88 -18.07
CA CYS A 230 -5.04 -5.96 -17.06
C CYS A 230 -6.38 -5.42 -17.55
N VAL A 231 -6.38 -4.35 -18.36
CA VAL A 231 -7.61 -3.85 -19.00
C VAL A 231 -8.16 -4.89 -19.99
N ALA A 232 -7.30 -5.60 -20.71
CA ALA A 232 -7.71 -6.72 -21.55
C ALA A 232 -8.31 -7.90 -20.76
N LEU A 233 -7.99 -8.03 -19.46
CA LEU A 233 -8.65 -8.97 -18.54
C LEU A 233 -10.00 -8.46 -18.01
N GLY A 234 -10.43 -7.25 -18.38
CA GLY A 234 -11.69 -6.64 -17.96
C GLY A 234 -11.56 -5.56 -16.88
N ALA A 235 -10.35 -5.26 -16.37
CA ALA A 235 -10.18 -4.20 -15.37
C ALA A 235 -10.50 -2.81 -15.96
N ALA A 236 -11.12 -1.93 -15.17
CA ALA A 236 -11.41 -0.55 -15.54
C ALA A 236 -10.16 0.35 -15.57
N GLY A 237 -9.08 -0.08 -14.90
CA GLY A 237 -7.84 0.66 -14.74
C GLY A 237 -6.86 -0.07 -13.84
N ALA A 238 -5.85 0.65 -13.35
CA ALA A 238 -4.85 0.11 -12.45
C ALA A 238 -4.76 0.89 -11.14
N TRP A 239 -4.58 0.17 -10.03
CA TRP A 239 -4.17 0.69 -8.74
C TRP A 239 -2.72 0.30 -8.48
N THR A 240 -1.87 1.31 -8.33
CA THR A 240 -0.42 1.16 -8.33
C THR A 240 0.18 1.74 -7.05
N GLY A 241 1.22 1.08 -6.52
CA GLY A 241 1.91 1.51 -5.31
C GLY A 241 3.42 1.55 -5.51
N SER A 242 4.04 0.39 -5.79
CA SER A 242 5.50 0.27 -5.84
C SER A 242 6.17 1.21 -6.84
N VAL A 243 5.58 1.43 -8.01
CA VAL A 243 6.18 2.27 -9.06
C VAL A 243 6.47 3.70 -8.60
N TRP A 244 5.75 4.18 -7.58
CA TRP A 244 5.93 5.51 -7.04
C TRP A 244 7.11 5.64 -6.07
N LEU A 245 7.63 4.53 -5.52
CA LEU A 245 8.68 4.56 -4.48
C LEU A 245 10.05 5.03 -4.99
N THR A 246 10.28 4.97 -6.30
CA THR A 246 11.53 5.43 -6.93
C THR A 246 11.39 6.78 -7.63
N THR A 247 10.27 7.49 -7.45
CA THR A 247 10.13 8.83 -8.06
C THR A 247 10.93 9.88 -7.28
N GLU A 248 11.11 11.06 -7.89
CA GLU A 248 11.78 12.19 -7.25
C GLU A 248 11.01 12.70 -6.02
N GLU A 249 9.68 12.68 -6.10
CA GLU A 249 8.76 13.14 -5.05
C GLU A 249 8.70 12.17 -3.86
N ALA A 250 9.06 10.90 -4.05
CA ALA A 250 8.91 9.88 -3.02
C ALA A 250 9.86 10.09 -1.84
N GLU A 251 9.29 10.06 -0.62
CA GLU A 251 9.95 10.15 0.69
C GLU A 251 10.85 8.95 1.05
N THR A 252 10.97 7.96 0.16
CA THR A 252 11.75 6.75 0.41
C THR A 252 13.22 7.08 0.67
N ALA A 253 13.75 6.55 1.78
CA ALA A 253 15.13 6.80 2.21
C ALA A 253 16.14 6.51 1.08
N PRO A 254 17.22 7.31 0.92
CA PRO A 254 18.13 7.20 -0.22
C PRO A 254 18.72 5.80 -0.43
N HIS A 255 19.19 5.14 0.64
CA HIS A 255 19.73 3.77 0.57
C HIS A 255 18.66 2.77 0.13
N THR A 256 17.47 2.84 0.71
CA THR A 256 16.33 1.98 0.36
C THR A 256 15.92 2.18 -1.10
N LYS A 257 15.91 3.42 -1.59
CA LYS A 257 15.66 3.73 -3.01
C LYS A 257 16.74 3.11 -3.90
N GLN A 258 18.02 3.23 -3.55
CA GLN A 258 19.11 2.57 -4.29
C GLN A 258 18.97 1.05 -4.32
N LYS A 259 18.61 0.44 -3.18
CA LYS A 259 18.33 -1.00 -3.09
C LYS A 259 17.19 -1.42 -4.00
N MET A 260 16.12 -0.63 -4.12
CA MET A 260 15.04 -0.88 -5.08
C MET A 260 15.52 -0.77 -6.53
N LEU A 261 16.28 0.26 -6.88
CA LEU A 261 16.79 0.46 -8.24
C LEU A 261 17.68 -0.71 -8.71
N ALA A 262 18.38 -1.37 -7.78
CA ALA A 262 19.24 -2.52 -8.04
C ALA A 262 18.53 -3.87 -7.97
N ALA A 263 17.30 -3.91 -7.44
CA ALA A 263 16.56 -5.15 -7.21
C ALA A 263 15.99 -5.74 -8.51
N THR A 264 15.81 -7.05 -8.51
CA THR A 264 15.08 -7.81 -9.53
C THR A 264 13.73 -8.28 -8.99
N SER A 265 12.88 -8.88 -9.84
CA SER A 265 11.60 -9.45 -9.41
C SER A 265 11.72 -10.60 -8.39
N ARG A 266 12.93 -11.15 -8.21
CA ARG A 266 13.25 -12.22 -7.25
C ARG A 266 13.68 -11.69 -5.89
N ASP A 267 13.98 -10.41 -5.77
CA ASP A 267 14.52 -9.78 -4.55
C ASP A 267 13.42 -9.25 -3.63
N THR A 268 12.23 -9.86 -3.69
CA THR A 268 11.12 -9.59 -2.77
C THR A 268 10.59 -10.89 -2.18
N ILE A 269 10.09 -10.82 -0.95
CA ILE A 269 9.55 -11.96 -0.22
C ILE A 269 8.29 -11.57 0.55
N ARG A 270 7.30 -12.47 0.60
CA ARG A 270 6.19 -12.39 1.54
C ARG A 270 6.67 -12.89 2.90
N SER A 271 6.76 -12.01 3.88
CA SER A 271 7.24 -12.32 5.23
C SER A 271 6.26 -11.75 6.26
N THR A 272 6.16 -12.41 7.42
CA THR A 272 5.41 -11.92 8.57
C THR A 272 6.27 -11.09 9.52
N GLY A 273 7.60 -11.03 9.31
CA GLY A 273 8.58 -10.47 10.26
C GLY A 273 8.42 -8.98 10.58
N ARG A 274 7.68 -8.22 9.76
CA ARG A 274 7.42 -6.80 9.99
C ARG A 274 6.10 -6.52 10.70
N THR A 275 5.05 -7.29 10.43
CA THR A 275 3.69 -6.96 10.91
C THR A 275 2.91 -8.12 11.52
N GLY A 276 3.44 -9.34 11.49
CA GLY A 276 2.73 -10.54 11.97
C GLY A 276 1.72 -11.12 10.98
N LYS A 277 1.56 -10.48 9.81
CA LYS A 277 0.74 -10.95 8.69
C LYS A 277 1.60 -10.98 7.43
N PRO A 278 1.36 -11.91 6.49
CA PRO A 278 2.15 -11.96 5.26
C PRO A 278 2.10 -10.62 4.52
N ALA A 279 3.25 -10.00 4.36
CA ALA A 279 3.43 -8.77 3.59
C ALA A 279 4.67 -8.89 2.71
N ARG A 280 4.57 -8.45 1.45
CA ARG A 280 5.68 -8.49 0.50
C ARG A 280 6.61 -7.28 0.69
N GLN A 281 7.89 -7.57 0.84
CA GLN A 281 8.94 -6.58 1.06
C GLN A 281 10.25 -7.01 0.40
N LEU A 282 11.20 -6.07 0.27
CA LEU A 282 12.56 -6.35 -0.18
C LEU A 282 13.21 -7.43 0.69
N VAL A 283 13.93 -8.34 0.06
CA VAL A 283 14.81 -9.28 0.78
C VAL A 283 15.94 -8.50 1.48
N SER A 284 16.24 -8.92 2.69
CA SER A 284 17.18 -8.29 3.63
C SER A 284 17.54 -9.29 4.74
N GLU A 285 18.59 -8.99 5.49
CA GLU A 285 18.94 -9.77 6.68
C GLU A 285 17.84 -9.69 7.75
N TRP A 286 17.05 -8.60 7.78
CA TRP A 286 15.83 -8.54 8.59
C TRP A 286 14.82 -9.61 8.18
N THR A 287 14.50 -9.72 6.89
CA THR A 287 13.54 -10.75 6.43
C THR A 287 14.05 -12.16 6.64
N ASP A 288 15.37 -12.36 6.55
CA ASP A 288 15.99 -13.68 6.72
C ASP A 288 15.98 -14.10 8.20
N ALA A 289 16.21 -13.17 9.13
CA ALA A 289 16.10 -13.41 10.57
C ALA A 289 14.71 -13.90 11.01
N TRP A 290 13.66 -13.49 10.29
CA TRP A 290 12.28 -13.90 10.55
C TRP A 290 11.79 -15.10 9.72
N ARG A 291 12.68 -15.76 8.96
CA ARG A 291 12.30 -17.00 8.28
C ARG A 291 12.08 -18.11 9.29
N PRO A 292 11.10 -19.01 9.05
CA PRO A 292 10.95 -20.21 9.88
C PRO A 292 12.26 -20.99 9.93
N ASN A 293 12.78 -21.19 11.14
CA ASN A 293 13.93 -22.04 11.40
C ASN A 293 13.72 -22.78 12.73
N GLU A 294 14.34 -23.96 12.89
CA GLU A 294 14.09 -24.84 14.04
C GLU A 294 14.47 -24.21 15.41
N ALA A 295 15.33 -23.20 15.40
CA ALA A 295 15.78 -22.46 16.58
C ALA A 295 15.13 -21.07 16.73
N GLY A 296 14.21 -20.71 15.83
CA GLY A 296 13.72 -19.34 15.64
C GLY A 296 12.37 -19.08 16.29
N HIS A 297 12.02 -17.80 16.42
CA HIS A 297 10.73 -17.39 16.96
C HIS A 297 9.66 -17.32 15.86
N ALA A 298 8.45 -17.80 16.15
CA ALA A 298 7.28 -17.45 15.37
C ALA A 298 7.04 -15.93 15.48
N THR A 299 6.52 -15.29 14.44
CA THR A 299 6.17 -13.87 14.54
C THR A 299 4.93 -13.65 15.41
N LEU A 300 4.88 -12.53 16.13
CA LEU A 300 3.70 -12.12 16.90
C LEU A 300 2.54 -11.77 15.95
N PRO A 301 1.27 -11.85 16.39
CA PRO A 301 0.14 -11.38 15.60
C PRO A 301 0.14 -9.85 15.46
N LEU A 302 -0.63 -9.34 14.48
CA LEU A 302 -0.92 -7.92 14.36
C LEU A 302 -1.84 -7.46 15.52
N PRO A 303 -1.54 -6.34 16.22
CA PRO A 303 -0.51 -5.33 15.91
C PRO A 303 0.83 -5.50 16.65
N LEU A 304 0.97 -6.51 17.51
CA LEU A 304 2.12 -6.69 18.41
C LEU A 304 3.46 -6.77 17.65
N GLN A 305 3.52 -7.48 16.53
CA GLN A 305 4.74 -7.55 15.71
C GLN A 305 5.13 -6.18 15.14
N SER A 306 4.16 -5.37 14.69
CA SER A 306 4.45 -4.02 14.17
C SER A 306 4.95 -3.10 15.27
N MET A 307 4.38 -3.20 16.49
CA MET A 307 4.84 -2.42 17.64
C MET A 307 6.30 -2.73 17.99
N LEU A 308 6.75 -3.96 17.77
CA LEU A 308 8.15 -4.37 17.95
C LEU A 308 9.04 -3.94 16.76
N ALA A 309 8.60 -4.22 15.53
CA ALA A 309 9.42 -4.09 14.33
C ALA A 309 9.59 -2.66 13.83
N GLU A 310 8.52 -1.84 13.82
CA GLU A 310 8.56 -0.51 13.18
C GLU A 310 9.52 0.48 13.86
N PRO A 311 9.66 0.54 15.20
CA PRO A 311 10.70 1.36 15.83
C PRO A 311 12.12 0.93 15.44
N ALA A 312 12.38 -0.39 15.43
CA ALA A 312 13.68 -0.94 15.05
C ALA A 312 14.01 -0.64 13.58
N LEU A 313 13.06 -0.88 12.67
CA LEU A 313 13.23 -0.61 11.25
C LEU A 313 13.41 0.88 10.94
N ARG A 314 12.69 1.78 11.61
CA ARG A 314 12.92 3.24 11.46
C ARG A 314 14.33 3.64 11.87
N ARG A 315 14.86 3.03 12.93
CA ARG A 315 16.25 3.24 13.37
C ARG A 315 17.24 2.67 12.34
N VAL A 316 16.98 1.47 11.82
CA VAL A 316 17.76 0.87 10.73
C VAL A 316 17.77 1.79 9.51
N ASP A 317 16.62 2.33 9.08
CA ASP A 317 16.54 3.24 7.94
C ASP A 317 17.38 4.51 8.15
N ALA A 318 17.32 5.11 9.35
CA ALA A 318 18.11 6.30 9.68
C ALA A 318 19.63 6.01 9.66
N LEU A 319 20.07 4.89 10.22
CA LEU A 319 21.48 4.48 10.24
C LEU A 319 21.96 4.07 8.84
N ALA A 320 21.13 3.37 8.07
CA ALA A 320 21.44 2.98 6.70
C ALA A 320 21.64 4.20 5.79
N ALA A 321 20.79 5.23 5.96
CA ALA A 321 20.93 6.52 5.29
C ALA A 321 22.22 7.26 5.69
N ALA A 322 22.71 7.05 6.91
CA ALA A 322 24.00 7.56 7.38
C ALA A 322 25.21 6.70 6.94
N GLY A 323 25.01 5.61 6.20
CA GLY A 323 26.07 4.77 5.65
C GLY A 323 26.50 3.60 6.53
N HIS A 324 25.73 3.25 7.58
CA HIS A 324 26.08 2.13 8.46
C HIS A 324 25.90 0.78 7.77
N PRO A 325 26.96 -0.04 7.56
CA PRO A 325 26.88 -1.27 6.76
C PRO A 325 25.88 -2.30 7.29
N GLY A 326 25.86 -2.56 8.60
CA GLY A 326 24.90 -3.50 9.19
C GLY A 326 23.43 -3.06 9.04
N ALA A 327 23.15 -1.76 9.26
CA ALA A 327 21.82 -1.22 8.99
C ALA A 327 21.44 -1.29 7.51
N GLN A 328 22.38 -1.07 6.59
CA GLN A 328 22.15 -1.22 5.15
C GLN A 328 21.77 -2.66 4.76
N ALA A 329 22.32 -3.66 5.45
CA ALA A 329 22.03 -5.07 5.24
C ALA A 329 20.64 -5.47 5.79
N LEU A 330 20.26 -4.92 6.94
CA LEU A 330 18.94 -5.07 7.55
C LEU A 330 17.82 -4.30 6.81
N ALA A 331 18.14 -3.19 6.14
CA ALA A 331 17.15 -2.30 5.54
C ALA A 331 16.20 -3.05 4.57
N THR A 332 14.90 -2.89 4.79
CA THR A 332 13.83 -3.49 3.99
C THR A 332 12.69 -2.51 3.80
N TYR A 333 11.85 -2.75 2.80
CA TYR A 333 10.70 -1.89 2.50
C TYR A 333 9.62 -2.67 1.75
N PHE A 334 8.35 -2.28 1.95
CA PHE A 334 7.23 -2.87 1.22
C PHE A 334 7.32 -2.51 -0.26
N VAL A 335 7.54 -3.51 -1.11
CA VAL A 335 7.62 -3.33 -2.55
C VAL A 335 7.20 -4.62 -3.26
N GLY A 336 6.52 -4.47 -4.39
CA GLY A 336 6.05 -5.57 -5.21
C GLY A 336 7.12 -6.13 -6.15
N GLN A 337 6.81 -7.25 -6.79
CA GLN A 337 7.71 -7.92 -7.74
C GLN A 337 8.01 -7.09 -9.00
N GLY A 338 7.20 -6.05 -9.26
CA GLY A 338 7.47 -5.05 -10.30
C GLY A 338 8.74 -4.24 -10.07
N VAL A 339 9.37 -4.31 -8.89
CA VAL A 339 10.60 -3.58 -8.55
C VAL A 339 11.72 -3.75 -9.59
N GLY A 340 11.81 -4.92 -10.23
CA GLY A 340 12.81 -5.18 -11.28
C GLY A 340 12.68 -4.32 -12.54
N LEU A 341 11.58 -3.59 -12.71
CA LEU A 341 11.38 -2.63 -13.82
C LEU A 341 11.54 -1.17 -13.36
N MET A 342 11.70 -0.92 -12.06
CA MET A 342 11.86 0.41 -11.46
C MET A 342 13.34 0.80 -11.39
N ASN A 343 14.02 0.84 -12.53
CA ASN A 343 15.50 0.90 -12.60
C ASN A 343 16.09 2.31 -12.74
N LYS A 344 15.26 3.36 -12.69
CA LYS A 344 15.69 4.76 -12.79
C LYS A 344 14.80 5.67 -11.95
N VAL A 345 15.42 6.66 -11.30
CA VAL A 345 14.69 7.75 -10.64
C VAL A 345 14.15 8.71 -11.71
N LYS A 346 12.86 9.02 -11.63
CA LYS A 346 12.14 9.91 -12.56
C LYS A 346 11.09 10.71 -11.82
N PRO A 347 10.70 11.91 -12.30
CA PRO A 347 9.53 12.62 -11.79
C PRO A 347 8.26 11.75 -11.94
N ALA A 348 7.33 11.80 -10.99
CA ALA A 348 6.08 11.05 -11.06
C ALA A 348 5.27 11.40 -12.34
N ARG A 349 5.32 12.66 -12.77
CA ARG A 349 4.71 13.09 -14.05
C ARG A 349 5.27 12.37 -15.28
N GLU A 350 6.57 12.04 -15.28
CA GLU A 350 7.21 11.30 -16.37
C GLU A 350 6.76 9.85 -16.35
N VAL A 351 6.65 9.25 -15.16
CA VAL A 351 6.10 7.90 -14.99
C VAL A 351 4.66 7.81 -15.52
N VAL A 352 3.79 8.78 -15.18
CA VAL A 352 2.41 8.84 -15.70
C VAL A 352 2.39 8.94 -17.23
N PHE A 353 3.24 9.79 -17.79
CA PHE A 353 3.36 9.95 -19.25
C PHE A 353 3.83 8.66 -19.94
N GLU A 354 4.86 8.01 -19.40
CA GLU A 354 5.37 6.73 -19.89
C GLU A 354 4.31 5.62 -19.80
N PHE A 355 3.52 5.61 -18.72
CA PHE A 355 2.36 4.71 -18.59
C PHE A 355 1.37 4.89 -19.75
N ALA A 356 1.01 6.13 -20.08
CA ALA A 356 0.09 6.39 -21.18
C ALA A 356 0.68 5.95 -22.54
N GLN A 357 1.98 6.20 -22.78
CA GLN A 357 2.67 5.80 -24.01
C GLN A 357 2.78 4.28 -24.14
N ASP A 358 3.26 3.60 -23.10
CA ASP A 358 3.40 2.14 -23.06
C ASP A 358 2.05 1.44 -23.21
N TYR A 359 1.00 2.02 -22.60
CA TYR A 359 -0.36 1.54 -22.72
C TYR A 359 -0.83 1.61 -24.17
N LEU A 360 -0.70 2.78 -24.82
CA LEU A 360 -1.14 2.98 -26.20
C LEU A 360 -0.44 1.99 -27.15
N ALA A 361 0.89 1.88 -27.05
CA ALA A 361 1.65 0.95 -27.87
C ALA A 361 1.27 -0.52 -27.60
N ALA A 362 0.86 -0.87 -26.38
CA ALA A 362 0.37 -2.22 -26.07
C ALA A 362 -1.03 -2.47 -26.61
N ALA A 363 -1.92 -1.48 -26.55
CA ALA A 363 -3.26 -1.55 -27.10
C ALA A 363 -3.23 -1.68 -28.64
N GLU A 364 -2.36 -0.93 -29.32
CA GLU A 364 -2.12 -1.06 -30.76
C GLU A 364 -1.64 -2.48 -31.12
N ARG A 365 -0.62 -3.00 -30.41
CA ARG A 365 -0.16 -4.39 -30.62
C ARG A 365 -1.26 -5.44 -30.42
N LEU A 366 -2.16 -5.22 -29.46
CA LEU A 366 -3.29 -6.11 -29.23
C LEU A 366 -4.31 -6.01 -30.37
N GLY A 367 -4.61 -4.80 -30.85
CA GLY A 367 -5.46 -4.56 -32.01
C GLY A 367 -4.90 -5.21 -33.29
N ASP A 368 -3.60 -5.12 -33.52
CA ASP A 368 -2.95 -5.74 -34.67
C ASP A 368 -2.98 -7.28 -34.62
N SER A 369 -3.17 -7.87 -33.43
CA SER A 369 -3.16 -9.32 -33.23
C SER A 369 -4.45 -10.03 -33.67
N VAL A 370 -5.56 -9.29 -33.83
CA VAL A 370 -6.87 -9.87 -34.20
C VAL A 370 -7.07 -9.99 -35.72
N GLY A 371 -6.17 -9.44 -36.54
CA GLY A 371 -6.30 -9.39 -38.01
C GLY A 371 -7.42 -8.45 -38.48
N GLU A 372 -7.38 -8.03 -39.75
CA GLU A 372 -8.48 -7.32 -40.42
C GLU A 372 -9.66 -8.25 -40.75
#